data_AF-A0A919PNA8-F1
#
_entry.id   AF-A0A919PNA8-F1
#
_cell.length_a   1.000
_cell.length_b   1.000
_cell.length_c   1.000
_cell.angle_alpha   90.00
_cell.angle_beta   90.00
_cell.angle_gamma   90.00
#
_symmetry.space_group_name_H-M   'P 1'
#
loop_
_entity.id
_entity.type
_entity.pdbx_description
1 polymer ?
#
loop_
_entity_poly.entity_id
_entity_poly.type
_entity_poly.pdbx_seq_one_letter_code
_entity_poly.pdbx_strand_id
1 'polypeptide(L)' 'MPALIEPDAHLHRAWLDAHAEWGPGLHEDGFGIATTDDVITPAGFATWVARLAREAAPSPGRHGCTYRSIVEDVQVP' A
#
# COMPACT_ATOMS: atom_id res chain seq x y z
N MET A 1 20.14 -0.85 0.10
CA MET A 1 19.56 -2.20 0.33
C MET A 1 18.08 -1.99 0.57
N PRO A 2 17.20 -2.64 -0.20
CA PRO A 2 15.77 -2.41 -0.06
C PRO A 2 15.27 -2.92 1.30
N ALA A 3 14.36 -2.17 1.94
CA ALA A 3 13.65 -2.62 3.12
C ALA A 3 12.17 -2.85 2.83
N LEU A 4 11.60 -3.82 3.54
CA LEU A 4 10.16 -4.00 3.62
C LEU A 4 9.66 -3.21 4.82
N ILE A 5 8.75 -2.26 4.60
CA ILE A 5 8.08 -1.50 5.66
C ILE A 5 6.56 -1.68 5.59
N GLU A 6 5.85 -1.29 6.64
CA GLU A 6 4.38 -1.21 6.58
C GLU A 6 3.97 -0.12 5.59
N PRO A 7 2.86 -0.29 4.85
CA PRO A 7 2.28 0.80 4.08
C PRO A 7 1.97 1.97 5.00
N ASP A 8 2.33 3.17 4.57
CA ASP A 8 2.13 4.38 5.36
C ASP A 8 1.69 5.53 4.43
N ALA A 9 0.77 6.35 4.93
CA ALA A 9 0.26 7.51 4.22
C ALA A 9 1.37 8.52 3.82
N HIS A 10 2.48 8.60 4.56
CA HIS A 10 3.59 9.50 4.19
C HIS A 10 4.29 9.10 2.89
N LEU A 11 4.13 7.86 2.45
CA LEU A 11 4.74 7.35 1.22
C LEU A 11 3.95 7.72 -0.04
N HIS A 12 2.80 8.43 0.08
CA HIS A 12 1.87 8.66 -1.04
C HIS A 12 2.55 9.16 -2.32
N ARG A 13 3.46 10.13 -2.21
CA ARG A 13 4.16 10.69 -3.38
C ARG A 13 5.09 9.67 -4.04
N ALA A 14 5.95 9.02 -3.27
CA ALA A 14 6.85 7.99 -3.78
C ALA A 14 6.07 6.78 -4.34
N TRP A 15 4.93 6.47 -3.73
CA TRP A 15 4.02 5.46 -4.21
C TRP A 15 3.41 5.83 -5.57
N LEU A 16 3.00 7.09 -5.79
CA LEU A 16 2.48 7.54 -7.08
C LEU A 16 3.52 7.45 -8.19
N ASP A 17 4.77 7.83 -7.88
CA ASP A 17 5.88 7.73 -8.84
C ASP A 17 6.09 6.27 -9.26
N ALA A 18 6.12 5.34 -8.28
CA ALA A 18 6.23 3.90 -8.56
C ALA A 18 4.99 3.31 -9.27
N HIS A 19 3.78 3.75 -8.90
CA HIS A 19 2.53 3.31 -9.51
C HIS A 19 2.43 3.74 -10.98
N ALA A 20 2.95 4.92 -11.33
CA ALA A 20 2.96 5.42 -12.70
C ALA A 20 3.80 4.52 -13.64
N GLU A 21 4.81 3.82 -13.12
CA GLU A 21 5.66 2.90 -13.90
C GLU A 21 4.92 1.64 -14.34
N TRP A 22 3.83 1.25 -13.66
CA TRP A 22 3.11 0.01 -13.95
C TRP A 22 2.34 0.05 -15.28
N GLY A 23 2.04 1.25 -15.79
CA GLY A 23 1.24 1.44 -16.99
C GLY A 23 -0.23 0.98 -16.83
N PRO A 24 -1.06 1.12 -17.87
CA PRO A 24 -2.46 0.70 -17.81
C PRO A 24 -2.57 -0.84 -17.79
N GLY A 25 -3.19 -1.44 -16.76
CA GLY A 25 -3.37 -2.89 -16.69
C GLY A 25 -3.91 -3.46 -15.37
N LEU A 26 -4.10 -4.78 -15.33
CA LEU A 26 -4.67 -5.56 -14.22
C LEU A 26 -3.63 -5.89 -13.12
N HIS A 27 -2.69 -4.99 -12.85
CA HIS A 27 -1.63 -5.21 -11.85
C HIS A 27 -2.08 -4.98 -10.40
N GLU A 28 -3.31 -4.52 -10.20
CA GLU A 28 -3.82 -3.94 -8.94
C GLU A 28 -4.25 -4.99 -7.89
N ASP A 29 -4.64 -6.20 -8.30
CA ASP A 29 -5.16 -7.23 -7.39
C ASP A 29 -4.12 -7.69 -6.35
N GLY A 30 -2.85 -7.74 -6.73
CA GLY A 30 -1.74 -8.14 -5.85
C GLY A 30 -1.36 -7.10 -4.80
N PHE A 31 -1.76 -5.84 -5.00
CA PHE A 31 -1.47 -4.73 -4.08
C PHE A 31 -2.58 -4.51 -3.05
N GLY A 32 -3.68 -5.27 -3.16
CA GLY A 32 -4.86 -5.05 -2.34
C GLY A 32 -5.54 -3.72 -2.66
N ILE A 33 -5.42 -3.21 -3.89
CA ILE A 33 -6.17 -2.07 -4.38
C ILE A 33 -7.51 -2.59 -4.89
N ALA A 34 -8.62 -2.09 -4.34
CA ALA A 34 -9.95 -2.39 -4.82
C ALA A 34 -10.41 -1.33 -5.82
N THR A 35 -11.36 -1.67 -6.68
CA THR A 35 -11.98 -0.74 -7.65
C THR A 35 -12.63 0.49 -7.02
N THR A 36 -12.88 0.45 -5.70
CA THR A 36 -13.47 1.54 -4.91
C THR A 36 -12.43 2.42 -4.22
N ASP A 37 -11.15 2.06 -4.25
CA ASP A 37 -10.10 2.84 -3.59
C ASP A 37 -9.65 4.00 -4.50
N ASP A 38 -9.61 5.21 -3.94
CA ASP A 38 -9.00 6.38 -4.59
C ASP A 38 -7.59 6.58 -4.05
N VAL A 39 -6.63 5.82 -4.58
CA VAL A 39 -5.22 5.90 -4.17
C VAL A 39 -4.49 7.12 -4.78
N ILE A 40 -5.15 7.83 -5.70
CA ILE A 40 -4.57 9.00 -6.36
C ILE A 40 -4.63 10.22 -5.44
N THR A 41 -5.73 10.41 -4.70
CA THR A 41 -5.82 11.50 -3.73
C THR A 41 -5.14 11.12 -2.40
N PRO A 42 -4.53 12.09 -1.69
CA PRO A 42 -3.91 11.81 -0.39
C PRO A 42 -4.89 11.22 0.64
N ALA A 43 -6.14 11.69 0.62
CA ALA A 43 -7.17 11.23 1.56
C ALA A 43 -7.63 9.80 1.27
N GLY A 44 -7.82 9.46 -0.01
CA GLY A 44 -8.19 8.10 -0.39
C GLY A 44 -7.03 7.12 -0.20
N PHE A 45 -5.78 7.54 -0.47
CA PHE A 45 -4.59 6.76 -0.16
C PHE A 45 -4.45 6.44 1.34
N ALA A 46 -4.65 7.44 2.21
CA ALA A 46 -4.63 7.22 3.66
C ALA A 46 -5.75 6.27 4.11
N THR A 47 -6.92 6.34 3.48
CA THR A 47 -8.05 5.43 3.74
C THR A 47 -7.70 4.00 3.32
N TRP A 48 -7.07 3.83 2.17
CA TRP A 48 -6.59 2.54 1.67
C TRP A 48 -5.53 1.93 2.59
N VAL A 49 -4.51 2.70 3.00
CA VAL A 49 -3.48 2.26 3.96
C VAL A 49 -4.11 1.81 5.29
N ALA A 50 -5.08 2.58 5.81
CA ALA A 50 -5.78 2.21 7.04
C ALA A 50 -6.57 0.90 6.88
N ARG A 51 -7.14 0.63 5.70
CA ARG A 51 -7.80 -0.64 5.39
C ARG A 51 -6.79 -1.79 5.40
N LEU A 52 -5.64 -1.64 4.75
CA LEU A 52 -4.58 -2.66 4.75
C LEU A 52 -4.12 -3.02 6.16
N ALA A 53 -3.94 -2.01 7.03
CA ALA A 53 -3.57 -2.23 8.43
C ALA A 53 -4.64 -3.03 9.20
N ARG A 54 -5.93 -2.76 8.94
CA ARG A 54 -7.04 -3.51 9.54
C ARG A 54 -7.12 -4.96 9.03
N GLU A 55 -6.79 -5.19 7.77
CA GLU A 55 -6.78 -6.53 7.17
C GLU A 55 -5.56 -7.37 7.60
N ALA A 56 -4.46 -6.72 7.94
CA ALA A 56 -3.28 -7.35 8.54
C ALA A 56 -3.53 -7.79 10.00
N ALA A 57 -4.41 -7.09 10.71
CA ALA A 57 -4.76 -7.44 12.08
C ALA A 57 -5.46 -8.82 12.13
N PRO A 58 -5.07 -9.70 13.08
CA PRO A 58 -5.75 -10.97 13.27
C PRO A 58 -7.24 -10.76 13.56
N SER A 59 -8.11 -11.53 12.90
CA SER A 59 -9.56 -11.54 13.20
C SER A 59 -10.08 -12.98 13.33
N PRO A 60 -11.12 -13.22 14.14
CA PRO A 60 -11.68 -14.56 14.32
C PRO A 60 -12.13 -15.15 12.97
N GLY A 61 -11.57 -16.29 12.59
CA GLY A 61 -11.94 -17.01 11.36
C GLY A 61 -11.27 -16.53 10.07
N ARG A 62 -10.33 -15.56 10.12
CA ARG A 62 -9.56 -15.11 8.95
C ARG A 62 -8.08 -15.01 9.30
N HIS A 63 -7.22 -15.61 8.47
CA HIS A 63 -5.80 -15.31 8.52
C HIS A 63 -5.59 -13.86 8.04
N GLY A 64 -4.87 -13.05 8.81
CA GLY A 64 -4.53 -11.69 8.41
C GLY A 64 -3.72 -11.68 7.11
N CYS A 65 -3.89 -10.64 6.30
CA CYS A 65 -3.09 -10.41 5.09
C CYS A 65 -1.98 -9.41 5.41
N THR A 66 -0.72 -9.81 5.29
CA THR A 66 0.41 -8.91 5.54
C THR A 66 0.79 -8.17 4.25
N TYR A 67 0.63 -6.84 4.26
CA TYR A 67 1.04 -5.95 3.18
C TYR A 67 2.38 -5.30 3.52
N ARG A 68 3.30 -5.19 2.55
CA ARG A 68 4.59 -4.52 2.72
C ARG A 68 4.94 -3.68 1.51
N SER A 69 5.54 -2.51 1.76
CA SER A 69 6.14 -1.67 0.73
C SER A 69 7.64 -1.93 0.67
N ILE A 70 8.19 -2.06 -0.54
CA ILE A 70 9.63 -2.14 -0.78
C ILE A 70 10.15 -0.70 -0.96
N VAL A 71 11.11 -0.29 -0.13
CA VAL A 71 11.74 1.04 -0.21
C VAL A 71 13.24 0.88 -0.45
N GLU A 72 13.75 1.48 -1.52
CA GLU A 72 15.16 1.34 -1.93
C GLU A 72 16.10 2.28 -1.16
N ASP A 73 15.61 3.46 -0.73
CA ASP A 73 16.33 4.46 0.06
C ASP A 73 15.68 4.62 1.44
N VAL A 74 16.02 3.73 2.36
CA VAL A 74 15.57 3.82 3.74
C VAL A 74 16.29 4.99 4.42
N GLN A 75 15.61 6.11 4.64
CA GLN A 75 15.98 7.05 5.69
C GLN A 75 15.11 6.75 6.90
N VAL A 76 15.60 5.87 7.79
CA VAL A 76 14.98 5.66 9.10
C VAL A 76 15.24 6.94 9.91
N PRO A 77 14.21 7.61 10.46
CA PRO A 77 14.44 8.69 11.43
C PRO A 77 15.12 8.19 12.70
#